data_AF-A0A820CDV0-F1
#
_entry.id   AF-A0A820CDV0-F1
#
_cell.length_a   1.000
_cell.length_b   1.000
_cell.length_c   1.000
_cell.angle_alpha   90.00
_cell.angle_beta   90.00
_cell.angle_gamma   90.00
#
_symmetry.space_group_name_H-M   'P 1'
#
loop_
_entity.id
_entity.type
_entity.pdbx_description
1 polymer ?
#
loop_
_entity_poly.entity_id
_entity_poly.type
_entity_poly.pdbx_seq_one_letter_code
_entity_poly.pdbx_strand_id
1 'polypeptide(L)'
;MALEKPETEIMSRPPSNRKNDHLLNMKLLVHAYLFIGNLECFTAFFCFCYYWIDNGISFYSFMFTYEYFGNNLPTAYNPEEINQMINVSQSVYYCSLCIFQIFNYFSTRTRYASIFQHNPFWG
;
A
#
# COMPACT_ATOMS: atom_id res chain seq x y z
N MET A 1 -3.76 16.98 -3.17
CA MET A 1 -5.08 17.18 -2.56
C MET A 1 -5.36 18.63 -2.13
N ALA A 2 -4.39 19.57 -2.17
CA ALA A 2 -4.65 20.95 -1.75
C ALA A 2 -5.39 21.83 -2.80
N LEU A 3 -5.50 21.35 -4.04
CA LEU A 3 -6.11 22.08 -5.18
C LEU A 3 -7.47 21.48 -5.60
N GLU A 4 -8.03 20.57 -4.80
CA GLU A 4 -9.31 19.90 -5.12
C GLU A 4 -10.49 20.85 -4.93
N LYS A 5 -11.42 20.84 -5.90
CA LYS A 5 -12.66 21.61 -5.81
C LYS A 5 -13.61 20.97 -4.79
N PRO A 6 -14.50 21.76 -4.16
CA PRO A 6 -15.47 21.23 -3.21
C PRO A 6 -16.43 20.24 -3.89
N GLU A 7 -16.64 19.07 -3.27
CA GLU A 7 -17.56 18.01 -3.75
C GLU A 7 -19.05 18.34 -3.55
N THR A 8 -19.36 19.31 -2.71
CA THR A 8 -20.74 19.70 -2.34
C THR A 8 -20.77 21.20 -2.09
N GLU A 9 -21.95 21.82 -2.12
CA GLU A 9 -22.18 23.23 -1.77
C GLU A 9 -21.68 23.57 -0.35
N ILE A 10 -20.37 23.83 -0.21
CA ILE A 10 -19.73 24.12 1.09
C ILE A 10 -20.28 25.38 1.74
N MET A 11 -20.77 26.34 0.95
CA MET A 11 -21.32 27.61 1.43
C MET A 11 -22.71 27.45 2.05
N SER A 12 -23.40 26.33 1.78
CA SER A 12 -24.71 26.02 2.38
C SER A 12 -24.61 25.35 3.75
N ARG A 13 -23.44 24.83 4.11
CA ARG A 13 -23.22 24.09 5.36
C ARG A 13 -22.91 25.06 6.52
N PRO A 14 -23.46 24.85 7.73
CA PRO A 14 -23.07 25.62 8.90
C PRO A 14 -21.58 25.42 9.25
N PRO A 15 -20.94 26.39 9.93
CA PRO A 15 -19.53 26.31 10.28
C PRO A 15 -19.22 25.10 11.17
N SER A 16 -18.08 24.47 10.91
CA SER A 16 -17.60 23.28 11.62
C SER A 16 -17.40 23.55 13.11
N ASN A 17 -17.84 22.62 13.97
CA ASN A 17 -17.63 22.73 15.42
C ASN A 17 -16.30 22.06 15.81
N ARG A 18 -15.32 22.87 16.26
CA ARG A 18 -13.95 22.41 16.60
C ARG A 18 -13.89 21.29 17.65
N LYS A 19 -14.92 21.13 18.51
CA LYS A 19 -14.95 20.08 19.53
C LYS A 19 -15.35 18.70 18.99
N ASN A 20 -16.14 18.66 17.92
CA ASN A 20 -16.72 17.43 17.38
C ASN A 20 -16.10 17.06 16.03
N ASP A 21 -15.89 18.06 15.18
CA ASP A 21 -15.38 17.90 13.81
C ASP A 21 -13.86 18.10 13.79
N HIS A 22 -13.15 17.08 14.28
CA HIS A 22 -11.69 17.02 14.19
C HIS A 22 -11.25 16.71 12.76
N LEU A 23 -10.16 17.36 12.32
CA LEU A 23 -9.52 17.08 11.02
C LEU A 23 -9.11 15.61 10.89
N LEU A 24 -8.60 15.05 11.99
CA LEU A 24 -8.21 13.65 12.12
C LEU A 24 -9.24 12.94 13.00
N ASN A 25 -10.21 12.30 12.34
CA ASN A 25 -11.21 11.49 13.01
C ASN A 25 -10.72 10.04 13.14
N MET A 26 -11.07 9.35 14.22
CA MET A 26 -10.79 7.92 14.41
C MET A 26 -11.34 7.07 13.27
N LYS A 27 -12.50 7.44 12.69
CA LYS A 27 -13.03 6.74 11.51
C LYS A 27 -12.06 6.82 10.31
N LEU A 28 -11.41 7.97 10.12
CA LEU A 28 -10.42 8.16 9.05
C LEU A 28 -9.16 7.34 9.35
N LEU A 29 -8.67 7.36 10.59
CA LEU A 29 -7.50 6.59 11.00
C LEU A 29 -7.71 5.09 10.80
N VAL A 30 -8.84 4.55 11.28
CA VAL A 30 -9.17 3.14 11.11
C VAL A 30 -9.25 2.78 9.63
N HIS A 31 -9.92 3.60 8.81
CA HIS A 31 -10.00 3.34 7.38
C HIS A 31 -8.63 3.33 6.68
N ALA A 32 -7.80 4.34 6.93
CA ALA A 32 -6.50 4.48 6.30
C ALA A 32 -5.49 3.41 6.75
N TYR A 33 -5.36 3.19 8.06
CA TYR A 33 -4.35 2.28 8.59
C TYR A 33 -4.79 0.81 8.58
N LEU A 34 -6.03 0.53 8.98
CA LEU A 34 -6.48 -0.85 9.15
C LEU A 34 -6.91 -1.49 7.83
N PHE A 35 -7.51 -0.72 6.93
CA PHE A 35 -8.01 -1.28 5.66
C PHE A 35 -7.05 -1.02 4.52
N ILE A 36 -6.86 0.24 4.13
CA ILE A 36 -6.08 0.57 2.92
C ILE A 36 -4.61 0.14 3.09
N GLY A 37 -3.96 0.61 4.16
CA GLY A 37 -2.54 0.32 4.38
C GLY A 37 -2.23 -1.17 4.56
N ASN A 38 -3.10 -1.94 5.24
CA ASN A 38 -2.89 -3.38 5.39
C ASN A 38 -3.08 -4.13 4.06
N LEU A 39 -4.06 -3.73 3.24
CA LEU A 39 -4.26 -4.34 1.92
C LEU A 39 -3.07 -4.08 1.00
N GLU A 40 -2.55 -2.85 0.99
CA GLU A 40 -1.35 -2.50 0.23
C GLU A 40 -0.12 -3.31 0.68
N CYS A 41 0.10 -3.39 1.99
CA CYS A 41 1.20 -4.16 2.58
C CYS A 41 1.08 -5.66 2.24
N PHE A 42 -0.10 -6.24 2.39
CA PHE A 42 -0.35 -7.64 2.08
C PHE A 42 -0.10 -7.96 0.61
N THR A 43 -0.56 -7.09 -0.30
CA THR A 43 -0.38 -7.31 -1.74
C THR A 43 1.07 -7.11 -2.17
N ALA A 44 1.77 -6.11 -1.64
CA ALA A 44 3.19 -5.91 -1.91
C ALA A 44 4.03 -7.08 -1.37
N PHE A 45 3.69 -7.61 -0.18
CA PHE A 45 4.34 -8.79 0.37
C PHE A 45 4.08 -10.04 -0.46
N PHE A 46 2.87 -10.16 -1.03
CA PHE A 46 2.57 -11.22 -1.99
C PHE A 46 3.45 -11.13 -3.25
N CYS A 47 3.61 -9.93 -3.83
CA CYS A 47 4.53 -9.71 -4.96
C CYS A 47 5.99 -10.06 -4.63
N PHE A 48 6.45 -9.72 -3.42
CA PHE A 48 7.76 -10.12 -2.93
C PHE A 48 7.90 -11.66 -2.92
N CYS A 49 6.94 -12.37 -2.34
CA CYS A 49 6.98 -13.84 -2.27
C CYS A 49 6.85 -14.48 -3.65
N TYR A 50 6.07 -13.88 -4.55
CA TYR A 50 5.88 -14.36 -5.91
C TYR A 50 7.19 -14.37 -6.70
N TYR A 51 8.02 -13.32 -6.56
CA TYR A 51 9.35 -13.30 -7.17
C TYR A 51 10.22 -14.47 -6.68
N TRP A 52 10.16 -14.82 -5.41
CA TRP A 52 10.92 -15.96 -4.86
C TRP A 52 10.46 -17.31 -5.41
N ILE A 53 9.14 -17.48 -5.56
CA ILE A 53 8.55 -18.69 -6.13
C ILE A 53 8.96 -18.86 -7.60
N ASP A 54 9.00 -17.78 -8.38
CA ASP A 54 9.41 -17.79 -9.79
C ASP A 54 10.89 -18.19 -9.96
N ASN A 55 11.74 -17.79 -9.01
CA ASN A 55 13.14 -18.21 -8.94
C ASN A 55 13.33 -19.63 -8.34
N GLY A 56 12.25 -20.39 -8.13
CA GLY A 56 12.32 -21.78 -7.70
C GLY A 56 12.39 -22.01 -6.19
N ILE A 57 12.28 -20.96 -5.37
CA ILE A 57 12.26 -21.08 -3.91
C ILE A 57 10.81 -21.10 -3.43
N SER A 58 10.34 -22.26 -2.95
CA SER A 58 8.99 -22.37 -2.40
C SER A 58 8.81 -21.51 -1.15
N PHE A 59 7.62 -20.93 -1.00
CA PHE A 59 7.25 -20.03 0.12
C PHE A 59 7.54 -20.65 1.50
N TYR A 60 7.23 -21.94 1.66
CA TYR A 60 7.44 -22.67 2.92
C TYR A 60 8.92 -22.86 3.28
N SER A 61 9.85 -22.73 2.33
CA SER A 61 11.28 -22.93 2.59
C SER A 61 11.92 -21.75 3.32
N PHE A 62 11.40 -20.54 3.14
CA PHE A 62 11.94 -19.34 3.76
C PHE A 62 11.02 -18.74 4.83
N MET A 63 9.72 -19.09 4.82
CA MET A 63 8.81 -18.67 5.87
C MET A 63 9.18 -19.37 7.20
N PHE A 64 9.55 -18.59 8.22
CA PHE A 64 10.04 -19.01 9.55
C PHE A 64 11.50 -19.46 9.65
N THR A 65 12.28 -19.33 8.57
CA THR A 65 13.72 -19.65 8.57
C THR A 65 14.55 -18.40 8.90
N TYR A 66 14.40 -17.82 10.10
CA TYR A 66 15.10 -16.59 10.47
C TYR A 66 16.60 -16.81 10.78
N GLU A 67 16.93 -17.96 11.38
CA GLU A 67 18.29 -18.28 11.84
C GLU A 67 19.19 -18.84 10.72
N TYR A 68 18.61 -19.52 9.73
CA TYR A 68 19.36 -20.10 8.60
C TYR A 68 19.32 -19.27 7.32
N PHE A 69 18.66 -18.09 7.34
CA PHE A 69 18.58 -17.21 6.18
C PHE A 69 19.98 -16.73 5.77
N GLY A 70 20.46 -17.21 4.61
CA GLY A 70 21.76 -16.85 4.04
C GLY A 70 22.94 -17.77 4.40
N ASN A 71 22.85 -18.61 5.45
CA ASN A 71 23.95 -19.49 5.86
C ASN A 71 23.73 -20.96 5.52
N ASN A 72 22.48 -21.46 5.57
CA ASN A 72 22.12 -22.85 5.28
C ASN A 72 20.62 -22.99 4.94
N LEU A 73 20.12 -22.22 3.97
CA LEU A 73 18.81 -22.56 3.40
C LEU A 73 18.95 -23.94 2.72
N PRO A 74 17.92 -24.81 2.77
CA PRO A 74 17.89 -26.08 2.02
C PRO A 74 17.72 -25.85 0.50
N THR A 75 18.41 -24.85 -0.03
CA THR A 75 18.39 -24.38 -1.42
C THR A 75 19.82 -24.33 -1.94
N ALA A 76 20.04 -24.74 -3.19
CA ALA A 76 21.35 -24.89 -3.81
C ALA A 76 22.08 -23.56 -4.16
N TYR A 77 21.67 -22.43 -3.60
CA TYR A 77 22.17 -21.10 -3.95
C TYR A 77 23.27 -20.63 -3.02
N ASN A 78 24.25 -19.91 -3.57
CA ASN A 78 25.33 -19.29 -2.79
C ASN A 78 24.76 -18.11 -1.97
N PRO A 79 25.27 -17.81 -0.75
CA PRO A 79 24.93 -16.62 0.03
C PRO A 79 24.89 -15.29 -0.77
N GLU A 80 25.80 -15.10 -1.72
CA GLU A 80 25.84 -13.88 -2.53
C GLU A 80 24.64 -13.78 -3.50
N GLU A 81 24.22 -14.90 -4.08
CA GLU A 81 23.06 -14.96 -4.99
C GLU A 81 21.76 -14.69 -4.23
N ILE A 82 21.64 -15.23 -3.01
CA ILE A 82 20.50 -14.98 -2.12
C ILE A 82 20.40 -13.49 -1.78
N ASN A 83 21.53 -12.84 -1.46
CA ASN A 83 21.56 -11.40 -1.19
C ASN A 83 21.13 -10.58 -2.42
N GLN A 84 21.57 -10.97 -3.62
CA GLN A 84 21.12 -10.32 -4.85
C GLN A 84 19.61 -10.50 -5.05
N MET A 85 19.07 -11.71 -4.84
CA MET A 85 17.64 -11.98 -4.94
C MET A 85 16.82 -11.16 -3.94
N ILE A 86 17.29 -11.00 -2.70
CA ILE A 86 16.65 -10.16 -1.68
C ILE A 86 16.57 -8.71 -2.17
N ASN A 87 17.68 -8.14 -2.66
CA ASN A 87 17.72 -6.76 -3.15
C ASN A 87 16.75 -6.53 -4.32
N VAL A 88 16.67 -7.49 -5.26
CA VAL A 88 15.70 -7.43 -6.36
C VAL A 88 14.27 -7.50 -5.82
N SER A 89 14.00 -8.42 -4.89
CA SER A 89 12.66 -8.59 -4.30
C SER A 89 12.20 -7.35 -3.53
N GLN A 90 13.10 -6.69 -2.80
CA GLN A 90 12.82 -5.42 -2.13
C GLN A 90 12.48 -4.32 -3.13
N SER A 91 13.15 -4.31 -4.28
CA SER A 91 12.85 -3.37 -5.37
C SER A 91 11.47 -3.64 -5.98
N VAL A 92 11.10 -4.92 -6.18
CA VAL A 92 9.76 -5.33 -6.63
C VAL A 92 8.69 -4.90 -5.63
N TYR A 93 8.93 -5.10 -4.33
CA TYR A 93 8.03 -4.67 -3.26
C TYR A 93 7.80 -3.14 -3.31
N TYR A 94 8.88 -2.37 -3.43
CA TYR A 94 8.80 -0.91 -3.54
C TYR A 94 8.01 -0.46 -4.77
N CYS A 95 8.30 -1.02 -5.95
CA CYS A 95 7.57 -0.71 -7.18
C CYS A 95 6.07 -1.04 -7.07
N SER A 96 5.73 -2.19 -6.45
CA SER A 96 4.33 -2.57 -6.19
C SER A 96 3.63 -1.53 -5.32
N LEU A 97 4.27 -1.06 -4.24
CA LEU A 97 3.70 -0.02 -3.39
C LEU A 97 3.51 1.30 -4.15
N CYS A 98 4.47 1.73 -4.97
CA CYS A 98 4.30 2.94 -5.79
C CYS A 98 3.07 2.87 -6.70
N ILE A 99 2.83 1.70 -7.32
CA ILE A 99 1.64 1.48 -8.15
C ILE A 99 0.36 1.57 -7.31
N PHE A 100 0.32 0.94 -6.14
CA PHE A 100 -0.83 1.03 -5.24
C PHE A 100 -1.09 2.46 -4.75
N GLN A 101 -0.05 3.25 -4.50
CA GLN A 101 -0.23 4.65 -4.10
C GLN A 101 -0.89 5.51 -5.19
N ILE A 102 -0.72 5.17 -6.47
CA ILE A 102 -1.47 5.85 -7.55
C ILE A 102 -2.97 5.56 -7.42
N PHE A 103 -3.35 4.31 -7.14
CA PHE A 103 -4.75 3.95 -6.91
C PHE A 103 -5.31 4.56 -5.63
N ASN A 104 -4.54 4.53 -4.54
CA ASN A 104 -4.91 5.18 -3.29
C ASN A 104 -5.08 6.69 -3.47
N TYR A 105 -4.22 7.32 -4.27
CA TYR A 105 -4.36 8.71 -4.65
C TYR A 105 -5.70 8.96 -5.36
N PHE A 106 -6.06 8.20 -6.39
CA PHE A 106 -7.36 8.36 -7.05
C PHE A 106 -8.55 8.10 -6.12
N SER A 107 -8.44 7.15 -5.19
CA SER A 107 -9.49 6.83 -4.22
C SER A 107 -9.68 7.92 -3.16
N THR A 108 -8.65 8.67 -2.81
CA THR A 108 -8.68 9.67 -1.73
C THR A 108 -9.03 11.08 -2.21
N ARG A 109 -9.11 11.31 -3.53
CA ARG A 109 -9.55 12.58 -4.12
C ARG A 109 -11.02 12.92 -3.88
N THR A 110 -11.84 11.92 -3.61
CA THR A 110 -13.27 12.11 -3.33
C THR A 110 -13.67 11.35 -2.07
N ARG A 111 -14.38 12.01 -1.16
CA ARG A 111 -14.89 11.40 0.08
C ARG A 111 -16.31 10.88 -0.03
N TYR A 112 -17.14 11.50 -0.86
CA TYR A 112 -18.56 11.17 -1.00
C TYR A 112 -18.99 11.07 -2.46
N ALA A 113 -18.45 11.92 -3.33
CA ALA A 113 -18.77 11.91 -4.74
C ALA A 113 -18.13 10.71 -5.45
N SER A 114 -18.81 10.16 -6.46
CA SER A 114 -18.22 9.17 -7.35
C SER A 114 -17.20 9.83 -8.29
N ILE A 115 -16.15 9.09 -8.66
CA ILE A 115 -15.13 9.51 -9.65
C ILE A 115 -15.76 9.91 -10.99
N PHE A 116 -16.90 9.32 -11.37
CA PHE A 116 -17.61 9.68 -12.61
C PHE A 116 -18.33 11.02 -12.51
N GLN A 117 -18.74 11.43 -11.31
CA GLN A 117 -19.42 12.70 -11.07
C GLN A 117 -18.41 13.82 -10.79
N HIS A 118 -17.29 13.50 -10.15
CA HIS A 118 -16.17 14.40 -9.92
C HIS A 118 -14.97 13.94 -10.74
N ASN A 119 -14.95 14.32 -12.03
CA ASN A 119 -13.97 13.81 -12.98
C ASN A 119 -12.54 14.16 -12.55
N PRO A 120 -11.66 13.17 -12.36
CA PRO A 120 -10.31 13.40 -11.83
C PRO A 120 -9.41 14.21 -12.77
N PHE A 121 -9.68 14.26 -14.07
CA PHE A 121 -8.79 14.96 -14.99
C PHE A 121 -9.07 16.46 -15.07
N TRP A 122 -10.33 16.88 -15.13
CA TRP A 122 -10.76 18.28 -15.36
C TRP A 122 -11.66 18.85 -14.26
N GLY A 123 -11.72 18.19 -13.10
CA GLY A 123 -12.38 18.64 -11.88
C GLY A 123 -11.46 19.50 -11.03
#